data_AF-A0A962GDC8-F1
#
_entry.id   AF-A0A962GDC8-F1
#
_cell.length_a   1.000
_cell.length_b   1.000
_cell.length_c   1.000
_cell.angle_alpha   90.00
_cell.angle_beta   90.00
_cell.angle_gamma   90.00
#
_symmetry.space_group_name_H-M   'P 1'
#
loop_
_entity.id
_entity.type
_entity.pdbx_description
1 polymer ?
#
loop_
_entity_poly.entity_id
_entity_poly.type
_entity_poly.pdbx_seq_one_letter_code
_entity_poly.pdbx_strand_id
1 'polypeptide(L)'
;MTGFRRRSRTSLSFWLLLALCAPAAEAARVTVQLDGIDGDLRAAALGAVELQQYESREVSLAQVRRLYRRAESQIKQALEPYGYYDASIDGELLNEGENFRAILHVKSGQPVKVSELSIGIGDEARKLRAVSSAVSAFSPQKGQRLDHA
;
A
#
# COMPACT_ATOMS: atom_id res chain seq x y z
N MET A 1 70.14 44.72 17.58
CA MET A 1 69.20 45.48 16.70
C MET A 1 68.89 44.58 15.50
N THR A 2 67.89 43.70 15.58
CA THR A 2 66.44 43.86 15.31
C THR A 2 66.05 43.82 13.83
N GLY A 3 65.27 42.79 13.46
CA GLY A 3 64.28 42.77 12.37
C GLY A 3 64.78 42.24 11.01
N PHE A 4 64.02 41.50 10.21
CA PHE A 4 62.57 41.29 10.21
C PHE A 4 62.23 40.00 9.43
N ARG A 5 61.45 39.11 10.05
CA ARG A 5 60.86 37.91 9.43
C ARG A 5 59.74 38.34 8.47
N ARG A 6 59.82 37.99 7.17
CA ARG A 6 58.65 38.03 6.27
C ARG A 6 58.01 36.65 6.19
N ARG A 7 56.86 36.54 6.85
CA ARG A 7 55.94 35.40 6.80
C ARG A 7 54.93 35.67 5.67
N SER A 8 55.04 35.01 4.53
CA SER A 8 53.99 35.04 3.50
C SER A 8 52.89 34.05 3.88
N ARG A 9 51.88 34.57 4.60
CA ARG A 9 50.55 33.95 4.72
C ARG A 9 49.75 34.50 3.54
N THR A 10 49.28 33.66 2.63
CA THR A 10 48.00 33.79 1.88
C THR A 10 48.02 32.88 0.66
N SER A 11 47.44 31.69 0.77
CA SER A 11 46.86 30.96 -0.37
C SER A 11 45.86 29.94 0.16
N LEU A 12 44.85 30.41 0.89
CA LEU A 12 43.77 29.58 1.41
C LEU A 12 42.38 30.08 0.99
N SER A 13 42.30 31.05 0.08
CA SER A 13 41.04 31.69 -0.30
C SER A 13 40.46 31.21 -1.64
N PHE A 14 41.15 30.33 -2.37
CA PHE A 14 40.68 29.87 -3.69
C PHE A 14 39.90 28.54 -3.65
N TRP A 15 39.84 27.86 -2.51
CA TRP A 15 39.13 26.57 -2.34
C TRP A 15 37.72 26.70 -1.76
N LEU A 16 37.30 27.90 -1.34
CA LEU A 16 36.02 28.09 -0.63
C LEU A 16 34.82 28.45 -1.56
N LEU A 17 35.06 28.65 -2.86
CA LEU A 17 34.02 29.11 -3.81
C LEU A 17 33.48 28.01 -4.74
N LEU A 18 33.97 26.77 -4.65
CA LEU A 18 33.55 25.66 -5.50
C LEU A 18 32.56 24.68 -4.85
N ALA A 19 32.06 24.98 -3.65
CA ALA A 19 31.25 24.04 -2.85
C ALA A 19 29.72 24.28 -2.92
N LEU A 20 29.24 25.26 -3.71
CA LEU A 20 27.83 25.71 -3.64
C LEU A 20 26.93 25.26 -4.81
N CYS A 21 27.38 24.33 -5.65
CA CYS A 21 26.56 23.70 -6.69
C CYS A 21 26.50 22.19 -6.48
N ALA A 22 25.99 21.75 -5.33
CA ALA A 22 25.45 20.39 -5.25
C ALA A 22 24.03 20.46 -5.84
N PRO A 23 23.71 19.72 -6.91
CA PRO A 23 22.32 19.58 -7.33
C PRO A 23 21.55 18.97 -6.15
N ALA A 24 20.46 19.61 -5.74
CA ALA A 24 19.50 18.96 -4.86
C ALA A 24 18.99 17.76 -5.63
N ALA A 25 19.37 16.55 -5.22
CA ALA A 25 18.74 15.35 -5.73
C ALA A 25 17.28 15.42 -5.27
N GLU A 26 16.36 15.68 -6.20
CA GLU A 26 14.95 15.69 -5.84
C GLU A 26 14.57 14.26 -5.46
N ALA A 27 13.90 14.14 -4.33
CA ALA A 27 13.62 12.84 -3.80
C ALA A 27 12.45 12.19 -4.55
N ALA A 28 12.75 11.07 -5.18
CA ALA A 28 11.79 10.26 -5.90
C ALA A 28 10.58 9.88 -5.02
N ARG A 29 9.38 10.10 -5.55
CA ARG A 29 8.12 9.63 -4.96
C ARG A 29 7.47 8.60 -5.86
N VAL A 30 6.47 7.89 -5.34
CA VAL A 30 5.67 6.96 -6.12
C VAL A 30 4.18 7.29 -6.01
N THR A 31 3.45 7.24 -7.11
CA THR A 31 1.98 7.32 -7.10
C THR A 31 1.39 5.94 -7.41
N VAL A 32 0.33 5.56 -6.69
CA VAL A 32 -0.37 4.29 -6.93
C VAL A 32 -1.69 4.55 -7.63
N GLN A 33 -1.85 4.00 -8.84
CA GLN A 33 -3.11 3.97 -9.56
C GLN A 33 -3.69 2.55 -9.49
N LEU A 34 -4.93 2.44 -9.02
CA LEU A 34 -5.64 1.18 -8.88
C LEU A 34 -7.00 1.28 -9.58
N ASP A 35 -7.22 0.40 -10.55
CA ASP A 35 -8.45 0.33 -11.35
C ASP A 35 -9.05 -1.10 -11.34
N GLY A 36 -10.32 -1.23 -11.75
CA GLY A 36 -11.03 -2.52 -11.90
C GLY A 36 -11.84 -2.97 -10.68
N ILE A 37 -11.75 -2.25 -9.57
CA ILE A 37 -12.59 -2.39 -8.38
C ILE A 37 -12.94 -1.00 -7.82
N ASP A 38 -14.08 -0.90 -7.15
CA ASP A 38 -14.65 0.35 -6.62
C ASP A 38 -15.09 0.20 -5.16
N GLY A 39 -15.46 1.33 -4.54
CA GLY A 39 -16.01 1.38 -3.18
C GLY A 39 -15.08 0.76 -2.14
N ASP A 40 -15.65 -0.07 -1.26
CA ASP A 40 -14.94 -0.68 -0.13
C ASP A 40 -13.79 -1.59 -0.59
N LEU A 41 -13.94 -2.28 -1.73
CA LEU A 41 -12.88 -3.13 -2.29
C LEU A 41 -11.66 -2.28 -2.67
N ARG A 42 -11.90 -1.14 -3.32
CA ARG A 42 -10.83 -0.21 -3.70
C ARG A 42 -10.16 0.37 -2.47
N ALA A 43 -10.93 0.77 -1.46
CA ALA A 43 -10.40 1.31 -0.22
C ALA A 43 -9.53 0.28 0.53
N ALA A 44 -10.00 -0.96 0.64
CA ALA A 44 -9.27 -2.06 1.26
C ALA A 44 -7.98 -2.39 0.50
N ALA A 45 -8.07 -2.56 -0.82
CA ALA A 45 -6.92 -2.86 -1.67
C ALA A 45 -5.87 -1.75 -1.61
N LEU A 46 -6.29 -0.48 -1.77
CA LEU A 46 -5.36 0.65 -1.74
C LEU A 46 -4.68 0.78 -0.37
N GLY A 47 -5.46 0.68 0.72
CA GLY A 47 -4.92 0.77 2.09
C GLY A 47 -3.97 -0.37 2.47
N ALA A 48 -4.06 -1.54 1.82
CA ALA A 48 -3.16 -2.66 2.03
C ALA A 48 -1.83 -2.53 1.26
N VAL A 49 -1.78 -1.72 0.21
CA VAL A 49 -0.58 -1.56 -0.62
C VAL A 49 0.46 -0.71 0.11
N GLU A 50 1.55 -1.35 0.56
CA GLU A 50 2.66 -0.66 1.25
C GLU A 50 3.24 0.49 0.41
N LEU A 51 3.17 0.38 -0.92
CA LEU A 51 3.68 1.39 -1.85
C LEU A 51 2.96 2.74 -1.68
N GLN A 52 1.70 2.76 -1.26
CA GLN A 52 0.92 3.98 -1.04
C GLN A 52 1.57 4.89 0.02
N GLN A 53 2.29 4.32 0.98
CA GLN A 53 2.98 5.08 2.04
C GLN A 53 4.12 5.96 1.51
N TYR A 54 4.54 5.74 0.26
CA TYR A 54 5.62 6.48 -0.42
C TYR A 54 5.09 7.54 -1.40
N GLU A 55 3.79 7.83 -1.39
CA GLU A 55 3.25 9.01 -2.06
C GLU A 55 3.73 10.30 -1.38
N SER A 56 3.91 10.28 -0.06
CA SER A 56 4.37 11.41 0.74
C SER A 56 5.80 11.24 1.27
N ARG A 57 6.55 10.24 0.80
CA ARG A 57 7.90 9.90 1.30
C ARG A 57 8.83 9.54 0.16
N GLU A 58 10.11 9.77 0.39
CA GLU A 58 11.17 9.44 -0.55
C GLU A 58 11.32 7.92 -0.70
N VAL A 59 11.59 7.46 -1.92
CA VAL A 59 11.77 6.04 -2.21
C VAL A 59 12.88 5.79 -3.21
N SER A 60 13.78 4.87 -2.92
CA SER A 60 14.78 4.43 -3.90
C SER A 60 14.16 3.50 -4.95
N LEU A 61 14.74 3.45 -6.15
CA LEU A 61 14.35 2.52 -7.21
C LEU A 61 14.28 1.05 -6.73
N ALA A 62 15.24 0.64 -5.89
CA ALA A 62 15.27 -0.72 -5.34
C ALA A 62 14.09 -0.99 -4.38
N GLN A 63 13.72 -0.01 -3.55
CA GLN A 63 12.55 -0.07 -2.68
C GLN A 63 11.26 -0.11 -3.50
N VAL A 64 11.07 0.79 -4.48
CA VAL A 64 9.88 0.81 -5.33
C VAL A 64 9.67 -0.55 -6.00
N ARG A 65 10.71 -1.09 -6.64
CA ARG A 65 10.62 -2.41 -7.30
C ARG A 65 10.26 -3.52 -6.32
N ARG A 66 10.80 -3.50 -5.10
CA ARG A 66 10.49 -4.50 -4.06
C ARG A 66 9.04 -4.39 -3.61
N LEU A 67 8.57 -3.17 -3.33
CA LEU A 67 7.22 -2.89 -2.87
C LEU A 67 6.19 -3.20 -3.95
N TYR A 68 6.47 -2.80 -5.20
CA TYR A 68 5.65 -3.11 -6.36
C TYR A 68 5.43 -4.62 -6.54
N ARG A 69 6.49 -5.44 -6.41
CA ARG A 69 6.36 -6.92 -6.47
C ARG A 69 5.50 -7.53 -5.36
N ARG A 70 5.27 -6.81 -4.25
CA ARG A 70 4.40 -7.26 -3.15
C ARG A 70 2.97 -6.78 -3.30
N ALA A 71 2.73 -5.73 -4.09
CA ALA A 71 1.42 -5.12 -4.25
C ALA A 71 0.35 -6.13 -4.69
N GLU A 72 0.68 -7.05 -5.60
CA GLU A 72 -0.23 -8.12 -6.02
C GLU A 72 -0.69 -8.97 -4.83
N SER A 73 0.24 -9.53 -4.05
CA SER A 73 -0.12 -10.36 -2.89
C SER A 73 -0.89 -9.57 -1.82
N GLN A 74 -0.56 -8.29 -1.62
CA GLN A 74 -1.23 -7.42 -0.66
C GLN A 74 -2.68 -7.16 -1.07
N ILE A 75 -2.91 -6.84 -2.35
CA ILE A 75 -4.25 -6.64 -2.89
C ILE A 75 -5.06 -7.93 -2.81
N LYS A 76 -4.50 -9.09 -3.18
CA LYS A 76 -5.20 -10.39 -3.06
C LYS A 76 -5.67 -10.62 -1.62
N GLN A 77 -4.77 -10.50 -0.66
CA GLN A 77 -5.09 -10.67 0.77
C GLN A 77 -6.13 -9.66 1.26
N ALA A 78 -6.09 -8.41 0.78
CA ALA A 78 -7.06 -7.40 1.15
C ALA A 78 -8.47 -7.66 0.61
N LEU A 79 -8.61 -8.45 -0.46
CA LEU A 79 -9.89 -8.79 -1.06
C LEU A 79 -10.49 -10.11 -0.53
N GLU A 80 -9.70 -10.94 0.16
CA GLU A 80 -10.17 -12.19 0.79
C GLU A 80 -11.31 -11.96 1.81
N PRO A 81 -11.28 -10.92 2.68
CA PRO A 81 -12.38 -10.58 3.58
C PRO A 81 -13.71 -10.35 2.86
N TYR A 82 -13.66 -9.92 1.61
CA TYR A 82 -14.84 -9.66 0.79
C TYR A 82 -15.23 -10.85 -0.10
N GLY A 83 -14.58 -11.99 0.08
CA GLY A 83 -14.88 -13.25 -0.61
C GLY A 83 -14.18 -13.44 -1.95
N TYR A 84 -13.22 -12.60 -2.34
CA TYR A 84 -12.53 -12.69 -3.64
C TYR A 84 -11.17 -13.39 -3.52
N TYR A 85 -11.19 -14.72 -3.48
CA TYR A 85 -9.98 -15.56 -3.35
C TYR A 85 -9.24 -15.81 -4.67
N ASP A 86 -9.91 -15.59 -5.81
CA ASP A 86 -9.36 -15.79 -7.16
C ASP A 86 -9.10 -14.44 -7.87
N ALA A 87 -8.78 -13.40 -7.09
CA ALA A 87 -8.43 -12.10 -7.63
C ALA A 87 -7.12 -12.22 -8.43
N SER A 88 -7.04 -11.54 -9.57
CA SER A 88 -5.81 -11.39 -10.35
C SER A 88 -5.48 -9.92 -10.53
N ILE A 89 -4.19 -9.58 -10.49
CA ILE A 89 -3.72 -8.21 -10.63
C ILE A 89 -2.64 -8.21 -11.69
N ASP A 90 -2.89 -7.45 -12.75
CA ASP A 90 -1.91 -7.13 -13.76
C ASP A 90 -1.42 -5.69 -13.52
N GLY A 91 -0.24 -5.31 -13.99
CA GLY A 91 0.21 -3.94 -13.81
C GLY A 91 1.56 -3.63 -14.42
N GLU A 92 1.90 -2.36 -14.35
CA GLU A 92 3.21 -1.86 -14.74
C GLU A 92 3.75 -0.80 -13.76
N LEU A 93 5.08 -0.71 -13.71
CA LEU A 93 5.80 0.32 -12.97
C LEU A 93 6.50 1.25 -13.97
N LEU A 94 5.97 2.45 -14.12
CA LEU A 94 6.51 3.48 -14.99
C LEU A 94 7.53 4.34 -14.23
N ASN A 95 8.60 4.71 -14.93
CA ASN A 95 9.59 5.68 -14.44
C ASN A 95 9.34 7.02 -15.14
N GLU A 96 8.92 8.03 -14.38
CA GLU A 96 8.55 9.37 -14.83
C GLU A 96 9.63 10.38 -14.41
N GLY A 97 10.85 10.17 -14.88
CA GLY A 97 12.01 10.99 -14.54
C GLY A 97 12.57 10.65 -13.17
N GLU A 98 12.29 11.51 -12.19
CA GLU A 98 12.67 11.26 -10.79
C GLU A 98 11.56 10.54 -10.02
N ASN A 99 10.34 10.45 -10.55
CA ASN A 99 9.20 9.82 -9.88
C ASN A 99 8.81 8.48 -10.51
N PHE A 100 7.97 7.74 -9.79
CA PHE A 100 7.44 6.46 -10.23
C PHE A 100 5.91 6.47 -10.25
N ARG A 101 5.32 5.74 -11.20
CA ARG A 101 3.88 5.46 -11.21
C ARG A 101 3.66 3.96 -11.26
N ALA A 102 3.00 3.42 -10.24
CA ALA A 102 2.58 2.03 -10.22
C ALA A 102 1.11 1.95 -10.65
N ILE A 103 0.86 1.30 -11.78
CA ILE A 103 -0.48 1.09 -12.32
C ILE A 103 -0.84 -0.38 -12.04
N LEU A 104 -1.94 -0.59 -11.32
CA LEU A 104 -2.42 -1.90 -10.88
C LEU A 104 -3.86 -2.09 -11.36
N HIS A 105 -4.08 -3.08 -12.22
CA HIS A 105 -5.38 -3.44 -12.76
C HIS A 105 -5.89 -4.69 -12.08
N VAL A 106 -6.94 -4.53 -11.27
CA VAL A 106 -7.51 -5.61 -10.47
C VAL A 106 -8.69 -6.25 -11.20
N LYS A 107 -8.68 -7.58 -11.28
CA LYS A 107 -9.82 -8.40 -11.67
C LYS A 107 -10.20 -9.25 -10.46
N SER A 108 -11.30 -8.90 -9.78
CA SER A 108 -11.71 -9.57 -8.53
C SER A 108 -12.10 -11.04 -8.72
N GLY A 109 -12.48 -11.44 -9.94
CA GLY A 109 -13.00 -12.78 -10.21
C GLY A 109 -14.40 -12.99 -9.61
N GLN A 110 -14.82 -14.26 -9.50
CA GLN A 110 -16.09 -14.61 -8.88
C GLN A 110 -15.97 -14.66 -7.36
N PRO A 111 -16.91 -14.07 -6.61
CA PRO A 111 -16.89 -14.17 -5.17
C PRO A 111 -17.23 -15.59 -4.71
N VAL A 112 -16.52 -16.04 -3.67
CA VAL A 112 -16.90 -17.23 -2.89
C VAL A 112 -18.24 -16.97 -2.22
N LYS A 113 -19.09 -18.01 -2.19
CA LYS A 113 -20.43 -17.95 -1.58
C LYS A 113 -20.52 -18.97 -0.45
N VAL A 114 -21.33 -18.64 0.56
CA VAL A 114 -21.65 -19.55 1.67
C VAL A 114 -22.43 -20.75 1.13
N SER A 115 -21.83 -21.94 1.16
CA SER A 115 -22.48 -23.18 0.72
C SER A 115 -23.44 -23.73 1.77
N GLU A 116 -23.07 -23.59 3.05
CA GLU A 116 -23.83 -24.06 4.21
C GLU A 116 -23.60 -23.10 5.39
N LEU A 117 -24.67 -22.81 6.12
CA LEU A 117 -24.63 -22.05 7.37
C LEU A 117 -25.23 -22.92 8.47
N SER A 118 -24.43 -23.29 9.45
CA SER A 118 -24.85 -24.07 10.62
C SER A 118 -24.52 -23.31 11.89
N ILE A 119 -25.55 -22.97 12.67
CA ILE A 119 -25.42 -22.21 13.93
C ILE A 119 -25.92 -23.11 15.07
N GLY A 120 -24.98 -23.60 15.88
CA GLY A 120 -25.28 -24.38 17.09
C GLY A 120 -25.67 -23.46 18.24
N ILE A 121 -26.86 -23.69 18.83
CA ILE A 121 -27.37 -22.90 19.96
C ILE A 121 -27.97 -23.87 20.98
N GLY A 122 -27.52 -23.76 22.23
CA GLY A 122 -28.08 -24.52 23.34
C GLY A 122 -29.54 -24.14 23.65
N ASP A 123 -30.28 -25.09 24.21
CA ASP A 123 -31.73 -24.98 24.34
C ASP A 123 -32.20 -23.79 25.18
N GLU A 124 -31.51 -23.47 26.28
CA GLU A 124 -31.87 -22.32 27.12
C GLU A 124 -31.59 -20.98 26.42
N ALA A 125 -30.49 -20.88 25.68
CA ALA A 125 -30.17 -19.67 24.93
C ALA A 125 -31.16 -19.43 23.79
N ARG A 126 -31.68 -20.49 23.16
CA ARG A 126 -32.65 -20.40 22.05
C ARG A 126 -33.98 -19.76 22.47
N LYS A 127 -34.35 -19.82 23.76
CA LYS A 127 -35.56 -19.19 24.31
C LYS A 127 -35.41 -17.67 24.47
N LEU A 128 -34.18 -17.15 24.47
CA LEU A 128 -33.92 -15.72 24.59
C LEU A 128 -34.21 -15.02 23.27
N ARG A 129 -35.14 -14.05 23.29
CA ARG A 129 -35.51 -13.26 22.10
C ARG A 129 -34.28 -12.66 21.40
N ALA A 130 -33.34 -12.11 22.17
CA ALA A 130 -32.12 -11.52 21.63
C ALA A 130 -31.31 -12.51 20.79
N VAL A 131 -31.22 -13.78 21.22
CA VAL A 131 -30.51 -14.83 20.48
C VAL A 131 -31.25 -15.19 19.20
N SER A 132 -32.56 -15.41 19.26
CA SER A 132 -33.36 -15.70 18.06
C SER A 132 -33.26 -14.56 17.02
N SER A 133 -33.31 -13.30 17.47
CA SER A 133 -33.16 -12.13 16.60
C SER A 133 -31.77 -12.08 15.95
N ALA A 134 -30.71 -12.32 16.71
CA ALA A 134 -29.33 -12.33 16.19
C ALA A 134 -29.13 -13.42 15.13
N VAL A 135 -29.70 -14.61 15.34
CA VAL A 135 -29.58 -15.73 14.40
C VAL A 135 -30.32 -15.46 13.10
N SER A 136 -31.54 -14.91 13.18
CA SER A 136 -32.31 -14.53 11.99
C SER A 136 -31.66 -13.36 11.22
N ALA A 137 -30.96 -12.47 11.91
CA ALA A 137 -30.25 -11.34 11.31
C ALA A 137 -28.81 -11.69 10.89
N PHE A 138 -28.32 -12.89 11.18
CA PHE A 138 -26.95 -13.28 10.87
C PHE A 138 -26.69 -13.18 9.36
N SER A 139 -25.52 -12.68 9.00
CA SER A 139 -25.08 -12.51 7.63
C SER A 139 -23.58 -12.82 7.57
N PRO A 140 -23.08 -13.41 6.48
CA PRO A 140 -23.80 -13.85 5.28
C PRO A 140 -24.65 -15.11 5.46
N GLN A 141 -25.78 -15.18 4.74
CA GLN A 141 -26.66 -16.36 4.63
C GLN A 141 -26.17 -17.32 3.54
N LYS A 142 -26.68 -18.56 3.56
CA LYS A 142 -26.44 -19.52 2.47
C LYS A 142 -26.76 -18.93 1.10
N GLY A 143 -25.83 -19.07 0.16
CA GLY A 143 -25.91 -18.54 -1.20
C GLY A 143 -25.48 -17.08 -1.35
N GLN A 144 -25.31 -16.34 -0.25
CA GLN A 144 -24.73 -15.00 -0.28
C GLN A 144 -23.21 -15.08 -0.39
N ARG A 145 -22.61 -13.99 -0.86
CA ARG A 145 -21.15 -13.82 -0.89
C ARG A 145 -20.59 -13.98 0.52
N LEU A 146 -19.48 -14.70 0.64
CA LEU A 146 -18.69 -14.72 1.86
C LEU A 146 -18.15 -13.31 2.11
N ASP A 147 -18.55 -12.73 3.24
CA ASP A 147 -18.12 -11.40 3.67
C ASP A 147 -17.78 -11.49 5.16
N HIS A 148 -16.51 -11.25 5.48
CA HIS A 148 -15.90 -11.31 6.81
C HIS A 148 -14.93 -10.14 7.03
N ALA A 149 -15.13 -9.06 6.28
CA ALA A 149 -14.45 -7.77 6.47
C ALA A 149 -14.91 -7.05 7.74
#